data_AF-A2D7C4-F1
#
_entry.id   AF-A2D7C4-F1
#
_cell.length_a   1.000
_cell.length_b   1.000
_cell.length_c   1.000
_cell.angle_alpha   90.00
_cell.angle_beta   90.00
_cell.angle_gamma   90.00
#
_symmetry.space_group_name_H-M   'P 1'
#
loop_
_entity.id
_entity.type
_entity.pdbx_description
1 polymer ?
#
loop_
_entity_poly.entity_id
_entity_poly.type
_entity_poly.pdbx_seq_one_letter_code
_entity_poly.pdbx_strand_id
1 'polypeptide(L)'
;MEIDDYTPAGSLEEAKKLFSEALEAEDFERADFYQDEIEEFKNYNEVLQNAKNIHNYIQGANDMDNQMTIVQDQLYDNIIKQRDSDIAKFNKQFFEIKARQKQELIELLNRWTIDREKQTNDSQEEYKRTLDTAKILVRQSKIKEAIIMRDKAREMKNKADTIDRDEFDRQYEKLCLAMEVRHRTELDNFMESRREAMQKYDIMIEKAYDEKDRQFMIENSNAVIATAGKYPVVNPAPQSLSMQTVNYQKDIVYISRSKNEL
;
A
#
# COMPACT_ATOMS: atom_id res chain seq x y z
N MET A 1 18.06 71.76 -36.81
CA MET A 1 16.85 71.47 -36.02
C MET A 1 17.32 70.71 -34.80
N GLU A 2 16.86 71.01 -33.59
CA GLU A 2 17.19 70.17 -32.43
C GLU A 2 16.35 68.89 -32.51
N ILE A 3 16.92 67.75 -32.09
CA ILE A 3 16.31 66.41 -32.19
C ILE A 3 14.94 66.34 -31.49
N ASP A 4 14.66 67.27 -30.56
CA ASP A 4 13.41 67.41 -29.81
C ASP A 4 12.17 67.85 -30.65
N ASP A 5 12.34 68.23 -31.93
CA ASP A 5 11.24 68.66 -32.82
C ASP A 5 10.66 67.54 -33.71
N TYR A 6 11.23 66.33 -33.69
CA TYR A 6 10.73 65.21 -34.51
C TYR A 6 9.54 64.52 -33.84
N THR A 7 8.47 64.30 -34.60
CA THR A 7 7.27 63.61 -34.11
C THR A 7 7.56 62.11 -33.96
N PRO A 8 7.43 61.52 -32.76
CA PRO A 8 7.61 60.08 -32.56
C PRO A 8 6.64 59.26 -33.41
N ALA A 9 7.11 58.17 -33.99
CA ALA A 9 6.26 57.25 -34.74
C ALA A 9 5.32 56.47 -33.79
N GLY A 10 4.08 56.24 -34.19
CA GLY A 10 3.10 55.47 -33.40
C GLY A 10 3.19 53.96 -33.60
N SER A 11 3.95 53.49 -34.59
CA SER A 11 4.11 52.06 -34.90
C SER A 11 5.40 51.77 -35.67
N LEU A 12 5.83 50.51 -35.68
CA LEU A 12 7.01 50.07 -36.45
C LEU A 12 6.86 50.32 -37.97
N GLU A 13 5.65 50.18 -38.52
CA GLU A 13 5.38 50.44 -39.93
C GLU A 13 5.44 51.94 -40.25
N GLU A 14 4.96 52.76 -39.33
CA GLU A 14 5.04 54.22 -39.41
C GLU A 14 6.49 54.70 -39.27
N ALA A 15 7.27 54.14 -38.34
CA ALA A 15 8.69 54.46 -38.17
C ALA A 15 9.51 54.12 -39.43
N LYS A 16 9.25 52.95 -40.05
CA LYS A 16 9.88 52.54 -41.33
C LYS A 16 9.50 53.44 -42.50
N LYS A 17 8.24 53.87 -42.54
CA LYS A 17 7.74 54.78 -43.56
C LYS A 17 8.38 56.16 -43.40
N LEU A 18 8.39 56.72 -42.19
CA LEU A 18 8.99 58.01 -41.87
C LEU A 18 10.52 58.02 -42.06
N PHE A 19 11.19 56.90 -41.78
CA PHE A 19 12.60 56.69 -42.12
C PHE A 19 12.85 56.74 -43.64
N SER A 20 12.01 56.05 -44.43
CA SER A 20 12.12 56.04 -45.89
C SER A 20 11.84 57.42 -46.50
N GLU A 21 10.84 58.13 -45.97
CA GLU A 21 10.51 59.50 -46.36
C GLU A 21 11.64 60.49 -46.00
N ALA A 22 12.31 60.32 -44.86
CA ALA A 22 13.47 61.11 -44.48
C ALA A 22 14.69 60.87 -45.39
N LEU A 23 14.91 59.61 -45.79
CA LEU A 23 15.95 59.25 -46.76
C LEU A 23 15.68 59.83 -48.16
N GLU A 24 14.44 59.80 -48.63
CA GLU A 24 14.05 60.40 -49.92
C GLU A 24 14.16 61.93 -49.92
N ALA A 25 14.00 62.56 -48.75
CA ALA A 25 14.15 64.00 -48.55
C ALA A 25 15.60 64.45 -48.26
N GLU A 26 16.56 63.51 -48.22
CA GLU A 26 17.97 63.76 -47.84
C GLU A 26 18.14 64.36 -46.42
N ASP A 27 17.16 64.17 -45.54
CA ASP A 27 17.19 64.63 -44.14
C ASP A 27 17.76 63.53 -43.24
N PHE A 28 19.09 63.46 -43.17
CA PHE A 28 19.80 62.40 -42.46
C PHE A 28 19.65 62.47 -40.94
N GLU A 29 19.43 63.65 -40.37
CA GLU A 29 19.22 63.84 -38.93
C GLU A 29 17.89 63.24 -38.50
N ARG A 30 16.86 63.41 -39.32
CA ARG A 30 15.55 62.78 -39.13
C ARG A 30 15.56 61.27 -39.43
N ALA A 31 16.37 60.84 -40.40
CA ALA A 31 16.55 59.42 -40.68
C ALA A 31 17.23 58.69 -39.52
N ASP A 32 18.25 59.29 -38.88
CA ASP A 32 18.91 58.73 -37.69
C ASP A 32 17.94 58.56 -36.51
N PHE A 33 17.12 59.59 -36.23
CA PHE A 33 16.08 59.52 -35.21
C PHE A 33 15.08 58.37 -35.44
N TYR A 34 14.56 58.22 -36.66
CA TYR A 34 13.62 57.13 -36.95
C TYR A 34 14.29 55.76 -37.05
N GLN A 35 15.59 55.70 -37.32
CA GLN A 35 16.35 54.46 -37.24
C GLN A 35 16.43 53.96 -35.79
N ASP A 36 16.71 54.86 -34.84
CA ASP A 36 16.68 54.56 -33.40
C ASP A 36 15.28 54.14 -32.95
N GLU A 37 14.21 54.84 -33.37
CA GLU A 37 12.83 54.43 -33.07
C GLU A 37 12.50 53.04 -33.66
N ILE A 38 12.97 52.70 -34.86
CA ILE A 38 12.80 51.36 -35.44
C ILE A 38 13.47 50.28 -34.58
N GLU A 39 14.65 50.57 -34.01
CA GLU A 39 15.34 49.65 -33.10
C GLU A 39 14.61 49.52 -31.76
N GLU A 40 14.12 50.62 -31.18
CA GLU A 40 13.28 50.59 -29.98
C GLU A 40 12.00 49.79 -30.19
N PHE A 41 11.30 49.97 -31.32
CA PHE A 41 10.11 49.18 -31.65
C PHE A 41 10.41 47.69 -31.85
N LYS A 42 11.58 47.34 -32.41
CA LYS A 42 12.01 45.93 -32.51
C LYS A 42 12.25 45.35 -31.12
N ASN A 43 12.96 46.07 -30.25
CA ASN A 43 13.24 45.67 -28.87
C ASN A 43 11.94 45.52 -28.07
N TYR A 44 11.00 46.46 -28.19
CA TYR A 44 9.69 46.38 -27.55
C TYR A 44 8.89 45.16 -27.99
N ASN A 45 8.85 44.86 -29.29
CA ASN A 45 8.16 43.68 -29.80
C ASN A 45 8.80 42.37 -29.31
N GLU A 46 10.14 42.32 -29.22
CA GLU A 46 10.86 41.18 -28.65
C GLU A 46 10.51 41.00 -27.16
N VAL A 47 10.54 42.07 -26.37
CA VAL A 47 10.15 42.05 -24.94
C VAL A 47 8.69 41.61 -24.77
N LEU A 48 7.77 42.11 -25.60
CA LEU A 48 6.36 41.72 -25.56
C LEU A 48 6.18 40.23 -25.89
N GLN A 49 6.91 39.72 -26.89
CA GLN A 49 6.86 38.31 -27.25
C GLN A 49 7.43 37.43 -26.13
N ASN A 50 8.51 37.87 -25.48
CA ASN A 50 9.09 37.18 -24.32
C ASN A 50 8.14 37.19 -23.12
N ALA A 51 7.48 38.31 -22.84
CA ALA A 51 6.45 38.40 -21.80
C ALA A 51 5.27 37.44 -22.06
N LYS A 52 4.81 37.34 -23.31
CA LYS A 52 3.78 36.35 -23.70
C LYS A 52 4.25 34.90 -23.50
N ASN A 53 5.49 34.59 -23.88
CA ASN A 53 6.06 33.26 -23.70
C ASN A 53 6.15 32.88 -22.21
N ILE A 54 6.60 33.81 -21.36
CA ILE A 54 6.68 33.62 -19.90
C ILE A 54 5.27 33.43 -19.32
N HIS A 55 4.31 34.26 -19.71
CA HIS A 55 2.93 34.17 -19.24
C HIS A 55 2.29 32.81 -19.58
N ASN A 56 2.43 32.36 -20.83
CA ASN A 56 1.92 31.07 -21.28
C ASN A 56 2.57 29.90 -20.51
N TYR A 57 3.86 30.00 -20.22
CA TYR A 57 4.55 29.01 -19.40
C TYR A 57 4.02 28.96 -17.96
N ILE A 58 3.84 30.12 -17.31
CA ILE A 58 3.29 30.19 -15.94
C ILE A 58 1.89 29.60 -15.89
N GLN A 59 1.04 29.92 -16.87
CA GLN A 59 -0.31 29.37 -16.95
C GLN A 59 -0.28 27.84 -17.14
N GLY A 60 0.54 27.34 -18.04
CA GLY A 60 0.70 25.89 -18.25
C GLY A 60 1.23 25.16 -17.02
N ALA A 61 2.18 25.75 -16.28
CA ALA A 61 2.71 25.18 -15.04
C ALA A 61 1.63 25.07 -13.95
N ASN A 62 0.78 26.09 -13.80
CA ASN A 62 -0.34 26.06 -12.86
C ASN A 62 -1.39 25.00 -13.24
N ASP A 63 -1.72 24.88 -14.53
CA ASP A 63 -2.67 23.86 -15.00
C ASP A 63 -2.14 22.44 -14.76
N MET A 64 -0.83 22.24 -14.95
CA MET A 64 -0.16 20.97 -14.69
C MET A 64 -0.16 20.61 -13.20
N ASP A 65 0.16 21.55 -12.30
CA ASP A 65 0.10 21.34 -10.85
C ASP A 65 -1.31 20.96 -10.39
N ASN A 66 -2.33 21.63 -10.93
CA ASN A 66 -3.73 21.31 -10.66
C ASN A 66 -4.11 19.90 -11.13
N GLN A 67 -3.72 19.51 -12.35
CA GLN A 67 -3.98 18.15 -12.88
C GLN A 67 -3.29 17.08 -12.03
N MET A 68 -2.04 17.32 -11.64
CA MET A 68 -1.28 16.39 -10.81
C MET A 68 -1.87 16.25 -9.41
N THR A 69 -2.40 17.34 -8.84
CA THR A 69 -3.14 17.30 -7.57
C THR A 69 -4.39 16.44 -7.69
N ILE A 70 -5.17 16.58 -8.77
CA ILE A 70 -6.37 15.75 -9.01
C ILE A 70 -6.00 14.26 -9.14
N VAL A 71 -4.94 13.94 -9.89
CA VAL A 71 -4.48 12.55 -10.06
C VAL A 71 -4.00 11.96 -8.72
N GLN A 72 -3.29 12.75 -7.92
CA GLN A 72 -2.84 12.35 -6.59
C GLN A 72 -4.01 12.05 -5.66
N ASP A 73 -5.02 12.93 -5.60
CA ASP A 73 -6.20 12.73 -4.77
C ASP A 73 -6.95 11.45 -5.17
N GLN A 74 -7.07 11.19 -6.48
CA GLN A 74 -7.66 9.96 -6.98
C GLN A 74 -6.85 8.70 -6.61
N LEU A 75 -5.52 8.76 -6.69
CA LEU A 75 -4.65 7.67 -6.26
C LEU A 75 -4.78 7.40 -4.77
N TYR A 76 -4.78 8.45 -3.97
CA TYR A 76 -4.97 8.37 -2.51
C TYR A 76 -6.32 7.75 -2.16
N ASP A 77 -7.41 8.22 -2.77
CA ASP A 77 -8.75 7.67 -2.59
C ASP A 77 -8.83 6.19 -2.99
N ASN A 78 -8.18 5.80 -4.08
CA ASN A 78 -8.14 4.39 -4.52
C ASN A 78 -7.38 3.53 -3.52
N ILE A 79 -6.24 4.01 -3.00
CA ILE A 79 -5.47 3.32 -1.96
C ILE A 79 -6.30 3.15 -0.68
N ILE A 80 -7.02 4.19 -0.25
CA ILE A 80 -7.92 4.10 0.91
C ILE A 80 -9.05 3.10 0.68
N LYS A 81 -9.74 3.16 -0.46
CA LYS A 81 -10.83 2.22 -0.78
C LYS A 81 -10.35 0.78 -0.77
N GLN A 82 -9.16 0.52 -1.33
CA GLN A 82 -8.55 -0.79 -1.32
C GLN A 82 -8.19 -1.23 0.11
N ARG A 83 -7.60 -0.34 0.91
CA ARG A 83 -7.28 -0.58 2.33
C ARG A 83 -8.53 -0.98 3.11
N ASP A 84 -9.63 -0.25 2.94
CA ASP A 84 -10.89 -0.48 3.64
C ASP A 84 -11.58 -1.78 3.19
N SER A 85 -11.53 -2.09 1.90
CA SER A 85 -11.97 -3.39 1.37
C SER A 85 -11.21 -4.55 2.03
N ASP A 86 -9.90 -4.41 2.17
CA ASP A 86 -9.07 -5.44 2.80
C ASP A 86 -9.26 -5.49 4.32
N ILE A 87 -9.61 -4.38 4.99
CA ILE A 87 -10.07 -4.42 6.41
C ILE A 87 -11.31 -5.30 6.52
N ALA A 88 -12.29 -5.12 5.64
CA ALA A 88 -13.52 -5.91 5.67
C ALA A 88 -13.26 -7.41 5.46
N LYS A 89 -12.39 -7.76 4.49
CA LYS A 89 -11.97 -9.16 4.26
C LYS A 89 -11.23 -9.73 5.46
N PHE A 90 -10.32 -8.97 6.05
CA PHE A 90 -9.57 -9.35 7.24
C PHE A 90 -10.52 -9.67 8.40
N ASN A 91 -11.49 -8.79 8.69
CA ASN A 91 -12.47 -9.00 9.75
C ASN A 91 -13.27 -10.29 9.51
N LYS A 92 -13.71 -10.54 8.28
CA LYS A 92 -14.42 -11.76 7.92
C LYS A 92 -13.55 -13.01 8.19
N GLN A 93 -12.33 -13.04 7.68
CA GLN A 93 -11.40 -14.15 7.88
C GLN A 93 -11.07 -14.37 9.36
N PHE A 94 -10.92 -13.29 10.12
CA PHE A 94 -10.69 -13.36 11.57
C PHE A 94 -11.84 -14.07 12.29
N PHE A 95 -13.09 -13.73 11.97
CA PHE A 95 -14.25 -14.40 12.54
C PHE A 95 -14.35 -15.86 12.11
N GLU A 96 -14.00 -16.19 10.86
CA GLU A 96 -13.94 -17.57 10.36
C GLU A 96 -12.91 -18.41 11.11
N ILE A 97 -11.69 -17.88 11.33
CA ILE A 97 -10.65 -18.54 12.14
C ILE A 97 -11.17 -18.78 13.56
N LYS A 98 -11.72 -17.76 14.22
CA LYS A 98 -12.27 -17.92 15.58
C LYS A 98 -13.41 -18.94 15.65
N ALA A 99 -14.30 -18.95 14.67
CA ALA A 99 -15.38 -19.91 14.60
C ALA A 99 -14.86 -21.35 14.46
N ARG A 100 -13.86 -21.57 13.60
CA ARG A 100 -13.21 -22.86 13.44
C ARG A 100 -12.48 -23.29 14.72
N GLN A 101 -11.71 -22.41 15.33
CA GLN A 101 -10.99 -22.71 16.57
C GLN A 101 -11.96 -23.07 17.72
N LYS A 102 -13.09 -22.37 17.83
CA LYS A 102 -14.16 -22.71 18.78
C LYS A 102 -14.74 -24.09 18.49
N GLN A 103 -15.00 -24.41 17.22
CA GLN A 103 -15.55 -25.70 16.82
C GLN A 103 -14.58 -26.85 17.15
N GLU A 104 -13.29 -26.67 16.90
CA GLU A 104 -12.25 -27.66 17.25
C GLU A 104 -12.19 -27.93 18.77
N LEU A 105 -12.36 -26.90 19.61
CA LEU A 105 -12.44 -27.05 21.06
C LEU A 105 -13.71 -27.78 21.51
N ILE A 106 -14.85 -27.49 20.87
CA ILE A 106 -16.12 -28.20 21.13
C ILE A 106 -15.99 -29.69 20.75
N GLU A 107 -15.37 -29.98 19.63
CA GLU A 107 -15.12 -31.37 19.20
C GLU A 107 -14.20 -32.10 20.15
N LEU A 108 -13.15 -31.45 20.64
CA LEU A 108 -12.25 -32.01 21.65
C LEU A 108 -12.98 -32.29 22.96
N LEU A 109 -13.82 -31.36 23.42
CA LEU A 109 -14.64 -31.53 24.62
C LEU A 109 -15.62 -32.69 24.49
N ASN A 110 -16.27 -32.81 23.33
CA ASN A 110 -17.20 -33.90 23.06
C ASN A 110 -16.48 -35.25 23.03
N ARG A 111 -15.30 -35.33 22.39
CA ARG A 111 -14.48 -36.55 22.40
C ARG A 111 -14.06 -36.94 23.81
N TRP A 112 -13.53 -36.00 24.59
CA TRP A 112 -13.19 -36.23 25.99
C TRP A 112 -14.37 -36.81 26.77
N THR A 113 -15.56 -36.22 26.60
CA THR A 113 -16.77 -36.66 27.30
C THR A 113 -17.14 -38.10 26.93
N ILE A 114 -17.20 -38.41 25.63
CA ILE A 114 -17.55 -39.76 25.12
C ILE A 114 -16.52 -40.80 25.60
N ASP A 115 -15.24 -40.48 25.46
CA ASP A 115 -14.15 -41.40 25.79
C ASP A 115 -14.07 -41.63 27.32
N ARG A 116 -14.32 -40.60 28.13
CA ARG A 116 -14.37 -40.70 29.60
C ARG A 116 -15.58 -41.51 30.08
N GLU A 117 -16.74 -41.32 29.47
CA GLU A 117 -17.94 -42.12 29.74
C GLU A 117 -17.71 -43.58 29.37
N LYS A 118 -17.07 -43.84 28.22
CA LYS A 118 -16.71 -45.19 27.78
C LYS A 118 -15.78 -45.88 28.78
N GLN A 119 -14.71 -45.22 29.22
CA GLN A 119 -13.78 -45.78 30.21
C GLN A 119 -14.49 -46.14 31.53
N THR A 120 -15.42 -45.29 31.96
CA THR A 120 -16.23 -45.53 33.16
C THR A 120 -17.15 -46.75 32.98
N ASN A 121 -17.81 -46.86 31.83
CA ASN A 121 -18.70 -47.97 31.50
C ASN A 121 -17.94 -49.29 31.39
N ASP A 122 -16.78 -49.30 30.72
CA ASP A 122 -15.93 -50.47 30.54
C ASP A 122 -15.43 -51.00 31.91
N SER A 123 -14.94 -50.12 32.78
CA SER A 123 -14.54 -50.44 34.16
C SER A 123 -15.71 -51.05 34.96
N GLN A 124 -16.89 -50.45 34.85
CA GLN A 124 -18.08 -50.93 35.56
C GLN A 124 -18.57 -52.29 35.02
N GLU A 125 -18.48 -52.53 33.72
CA GLU A 125 -18.86 -53.79 33.10
C GLU A 125 -17.89 -54.91 33.47
N GLU A 126 -16.59 -54.66 33.43
CA GLU A 126 -15.56 -55.63 33.83
C GLU A 126 -15.71 -56.02 35.31
N TYR A 127 -15.99 -55.04 36.18
CA TYR A 127 -16.30 -55.29 37.59
C TYR A 127 -17.53 -56.19 37.75
N LYS A 128 -18.64 -55.92 37.03
CA LYS A 128 -19.86 -56.74 37.07
C LYS A 128 -19.60 -58.17 36.60
N ARG A 129 -18.92 -58.36 35.46
CA ARG A 129 -18.57 -59.68 34.91
C ARG A 129 -17.72 -60.49 35.90
N THR A 130 -16.78 -59.84 36.56
CA THR A 130 -15.92 -60.48 37.57
C THR A 130 -16.71 -60.91 38.80
N LEU A 131 -17.65 -60.07 39.27
CA LEU A 131 -18.55 -60.43 40.37
C LEU A 131 -19.49 -61.58 40.02
N ASP A 132 -20.05 -61.60 38.82
CA ASP A 132 -20.92 -62.70 38.38
C ASP A 132 -20.15 -64.02 38.29
N THR A 133 -18.89 -63.97 37.86
CA THR A 133 -17.99 -65.14 37.90
C THR A 133 -17.71 -65.58 39.34
N ALA A 134 -17.46 -64.63 40.26
CA ALA A 134 -17.28 -64.94 41.67
C ALA A 134 -18.53 -65.62 42.28
N LYS A 135 -19.74 -65.20 41.90
CA LYS A 135 -20.99 -65.87 42.33
C LYS A 135 -21.07 -67.31 41.83
N ILE A 136 -20.61 -67.60 40.61
CA ILE A 136 -20.54 -68.96 40.07
C ILE A 136 -19.58 -69.82 40.92
N LEU A 137 -18.42 -69.29 41.29
CA LEU A 137 -17.46 -69.98 42.17
C LEU A 137 -18.04 -70.28 43.55
N VAL A 138 -18.81 -69.36 44.14
CA VAL A 138 -19.52 -69.59 45.42
C VAL A 138 -20.48 -70.77 45.30
N ARG A 139 -21.24 -70.87 44.19
CA ARG A 139 -22.15 -72.01 43.94
C ARG A 139 -21.42 -73.34 43.81
N GLN A 140 -20.13 -73.32 43.47
CA GLN A 140 -19.26 -74.50 43.42
C GLN A 140 -18.52 -74.77 44.76
N SER A 141 -18.93 -74.11 45.85
CA SER A 141 -18.28 -74.19 47.18
C SER A 141 -16.83 -73.69 47.23
N LYS A 142 -16.36 -72.98 46.19
CA LYS A 142 -15.03 -72.34 46.11
C LYS A 142 -15.06 -70.92 46.68
N ILE A 143 -15.39 -70.81 47.97
CA ILE A 143 -15.69 -69.52 48.63
C ILE A 143 -14.42 -68.66 48.78
N LYS A 144 -13.27 -69.26 49.10
CA LYS A 144 -12.02 -68.51 49.30
C LYS A 144 -11.57 -67.87 47.99
N GLU A 145 -11.67 -68.60 46.88
CA GLU A 145 -11.36 -68.13 45.54
C GLU A 145 -12.32 -67.02 45.09
N ALA A 146 -13.61 -67.14 45.41
CA ALA A 146 -14.59 -66.09 45.12
C ALA A 146 -14.32 -64.79 45.90
N ILE A 147 -13.88 -64.87 47.16
CA ILE A 147 -13.47 -63.70 47.96
C ILE A 147 -12.27 -63.01 47.32
N ILE A 148 -11.23 -63.78 46.96
CA ILE A 148 -10.04 -63.24 46.27
C ILE A 148 -10.44 -62.56 44.96
N MET A 149 -11.33 -63.17 44.18
CA MET A 149 -11.80 -62.61 42.91
C MET A 149 -12.57 -61.30 43.11
N ARG A 150 -13.45 -61.21 44.11
CA ARG A 150 -14.17 -59.99 44.48
C ARG A 150 -13.21 -58.87 44.89
N ASP A 151 -12.25 -59.20 45.76
CA ASP A 151 -11.33 -58.19 46.31
C ASP A 151 -10.41 -57.64 45.22
N LYS A 152 -9.91 -58.52 44.34
CA LYS A 152 -9.14 -58.11 43.15
C LYS A 152 -9.98 -57.26 42.19
N ALA A 153 -11.24 -57.61 41.95
CA ALA A 153 -12.14 -56.81 41.12
C ALA A 153 -12.34 -55.40 41.71
N ARG A 154 -12.48 -55.31 43.04
CA ARG A 154 -12.65 -54.03 43.74
C ARG A 154 -11.41 -53.16 43.63
N GLU A 155 -10.23 -53.76 43.78
CA GLU A 155 -8.95 -53.07 43.61
C GLU A 155 -8.77 -52.56 42.18
N MET A 156 -9.04 -53.40 41.17
CA MET A 156 -8.96 -53.01 39.76
C MET A 156 -9.92 -51.87 39.43
N LYS A 157 -11.17 -51.94 39.91
CA LYS A 157 -12.15 -50.86 39.75
C LYS A 157 -11.66 -49.56 40.39
N ASN A 158 -11.19 -49.61 41.64
CA ASN A 158 -10.69 -48.42 42.32
C ASN A 158 -9.50 -47.80 41.58
N LYS A 159 -8.60 -48.62 41.04
CA LYS A 159 -7.48 -48.16 40.22
C LYS A 159 -7.93 -47.48 38.93
N ALA A 160 -8.89 -48.08 38.21
CA ALA A 160 -9.45 -47.52 36.99
C ALA A 160 -10.17 -46.19 37.25
N ASP A 161 -10.95 -46.11 38.32
CA ASP A 161 -11.74 -44.92 38.68
C ASP A 161 -10.88 -43.73 39.16
N THR A 162 -9.65 -43.98 39.61
CA THR A 162 -8.74 -42.96 40.17
C THR A 162 -7.53 -42.74 39.27
N ILE A 163 -6.56 -43.65 39.28
CA ILE A 163 -5.26 -43.49 38.62
C ILE A 163 -5.42 -43.40 37.11
N ASP A 164 -6.13 -44.34 36.51
CA ASP A 164 -6.25 -44.40 35.04
C ASP A 164 -7.14 -43.26 34.52
N ARG A 165 -8.12 -42.81 35.32
CA ARG A 165 -8.97 -41.66 35.00
C ARG A 165 -8.19 -40.33 35.10
N ASP A 166 -7.39 -40.16 36.14
CA ASP A 166 -6.56 -38.96 36.30
C ASP A 166 -5.51 -38.85 35.20
N GLU A 167 -4.87 -39.96 34.82
CA GLU A 167 -3.92 -39.97 33.70
C GLU A 167 -4.61 -39.70 32.35
N PHE A 168 -5.83 -40.23 32.17
CA PHE A 168 -6.65 -39.92 31.01
C PHE A 168 -7.00 -38.42 30.93
N ASP A 169 -7.48 -37.83 32.03
CA ASP A 169 -7.82 -36.40 32.09
C ASP A 169 -6.56 -35.53 31.79
N ARG A 170 -5.38 -35.93 32.29
CA ARG A 170 -4.09 -35.26 31.97
C ARG A 170 -3.70 -35.33 30.49
N GLN A 171 -4.05 -36.41 29.79
CA GLN A 171 -3.76 -36.52 28.35
C GLN A 171 -4.59 -35.50 27.55
N TYR A 172 -5.86 -35.33 27.90
CA TYR A 172 -6.71 -34.30 27.27
C TYR A 172 -6.28 -32.89 27.67
N GLU A 173 -5.84 -32.67 28.90
CA GLU A 173 -5.24 -31.39 29.32
C GLU A 173 -4.04 -31.02 28.44
N LYS A 174 -3.11 -31.97 28.22
CA LYS A 174 -1.97 -31.76 27.31
C LYS A 174 -2.42 -31.45 25.88
N LEU A 175 -3.47 -32.11 25.39
CA LEU A 175 -4.02 -31.87 24.07
C LEU A 175 -4.66 -30.48 23.96
N CYS A 176 -5.39 -30.04 24.99
CA CYS A 176 -5.94 -28.70 25.10
C CYS A 176 -4.83 -27.63 25.06
N LEU A 177 -3.75 -27.81 25.85
CA LEU A 177 -2.61 -26.90 25.86
C LEU A 177 -1.93 -26.81 24.49
N ALA A 178 -1.69 -27.96 23.84
CA ALA A 178 -1.12 -27.99 22.49
C ALA A 178 -2.03 -27.27 21.48
N MET A 179 -3.35 -27.44 21.59
CA MET A 179 -4.32 -26.77 20.74
C MET A 179 -4.34 -25.26 20.98
N GLU A 180 -4.26 -24.81 22.24
CA GLU A 180 -4.15 -23.40 22.61
C GLU A 180 -2.91 -22.75 21.99
N VAL A 181 -1.73 -23.38 22.13
CA VAL A 181 -0.49 -22.86 21.54
C VAL A 181 -0.62 -22.74 20.02
N ARG A 182 -1.19 -23.75 19.36
CA ARG A 182 -1.42 -23.72 17.90
C ARG A 182 -2.39 -22.60 17.51
N HIS A 183 -3.52 -22.47 18.20
CA HIS A 183 -4.52 -21.43 17.93
C HIS A 183 -3.95 -20.03 18.10
N ARG A 184 -3.16 -19.82 19.16
CA ARG A 184 -2.46 -18.57 19.41
C ARG A 184 -1.46 -18.25 18.31
N THR A 185 -0.61 -19.22 17.94
CA THR A 185 0.39 -19.04 16.88
C THR A 185 -0.27 -18.69 15.54
N GLU A 186 -1.38 -19.36 15.21
CA GLU A 186 -2.15 -19.06 14.00
C GLU A 186 -2.71 -17.63 14.01
N LEU A 187 -3.28 -17.19 15.13
CA LEU A 187 -3.77 -15.82 15.27
C LEU A 187 -2.63 -14.80 15.21
N ASP A 188 -1.50 -15.06 15.86
CA ASP A 188 -0.34 -14.17 15.86
C ASP A 188 0.20 -14.00 14.43
N ASN A 189 0.39 -15.10 13.68
CA ASN A 189 0.80 -15.06 12.27
C ASN A 189 -0.19 -14.29 11.39
N PHE A 190 -1.49 -14.47 11.63
CA PHE A 190 -2.53 -13.77 10.89
C PHE A 190 -2.54 -12.27 11.18
N MET A 191 -2.34 -11.88 12.44
CA MET A 191 -2.20 -10.48 12.86
C MET A 191 -0.93 -9.83 12.32
N GLU A 192 0.18 -10.56 12.28
CA GLU A 192 1.45 -10.08 11.73
C GLU A 192 1.35 -9.85 10.22
N SER A 193 0.82 -10.82 9.47
CA SER A 193 0.53 -10.67 8.05
C SER A 193 -0.34 -9.45 7.76
N ARG A 194 -1.32 -9.17 8.64
CA ARG A 194 -2.14 -7.96 8.54
C ARG A 194 -1.34 -6.68 8.80
N ARG A 195 -0.48 -6.66 9.82
CA ARG A 195 0.38 -5.51 10.13
C ARG A 195 1.29 -5.18 8.94
N GLU A 196 1.90 -6.18 8.34
CA GLU A 196 2.72 -6.00 7.12
C GLU A 196 1.91 -5.44 5.95
N ALA A 197 0.69 -5.96 5.73
CA ALA A 197 -0.20 -5.45 4.71
C ALA A 197 -0.57 -3.97 4.94
N MET A 198 -0.82 -3.57 6.19
CA MET A 198 -1.08 -2.16 6.53
C MET A 198 0.13 -1.27 6.29
N GLN A 199 1.32 -1.70 6.69
CA GLN A 199 2.56 -0.97 6.40
C GLN A 199 2.78 -0.76 4.90
N LYS A 200 2.43 -1.74 4.06
CA LYS A 200 2.51 -1.59 2.59
C LYS A 200 1.60 -0.46 2.10
N TYR A 201 0.40 -0.34 2.65
CA TYR A 201 -0.50 0.76 2.29
C TYR A 201 0.04 2.12 2.73
N ASP A 202 0.61 2.22 3.94
CA ASP A 202 1.23 3.46 4.41
C ASP A 202 2.39 3.89 3.50
N ILE A 203 3.25 2.95 3.10
CA ILE A 203 4.33 3.19 2.14
C ILE A 203 3.79 3.59 0.76
N MET A 204 2.69 2.99 0.30
CA MET A 204 2.07 3.35 -0.98
C MET A 204 1.53 4.78 -0.95
N ILE A 205 0.94 5.20 0.17
CA ILE A 205 0.46 6.57 0.37
C ILE A 205 1.64 7.54 0.34
N GLU A 206 2.69 7.28 1.11
CA GLU A 206 3.90 8.12 1.15
C GLU A 206 4.55 8.25 -0.24
N LYS A 207 4.73 7.12 -0.94
CA LYS A 207 5.29 7.12 -2.31
C LYS A 207 4.41 7.84 -3.33
N ALA A 208 3.09 7.83 -3.16
CA ALA A 208 2.20 8.59 -4.04
C ALA A 208 2.39 10.10 -3.89
N TYR A 209 2.77 10.58 -2.69
CA TYR A 209 3.15 11.98 -2.49
C TYR A 209 4.49 12.30 -3.15
N ASP A 210 5.51 11.46 -2.94
CA ASP A 210 6.84 11.67 -3.53
C ASP A 210 6.83 11.64 -5.06
N GLU A 211 6.03 10.76 -5.68
CA GLU A 211 5.98 10.63 -7.14
C GLU A 211 5.35 11.86 -7.80
N LYS A 212 4.33 12.49 -7.17
CA LYS A 212 3.75 13.74 -7.67
C LYS A 212 4.81 14.82 -7.79
N ASP A 213 5.54 15.07 -6.70
CA ASP A 213 6.53 16.15 -6.68
C ASP A 213 7.64 15.90 -7.71
N ARG A 214 8.04 14.64 -7.88
CA ARG A 214 9.03 14.26 -8.91
C ARG A 214 8.53 14.49 -10.33
N GLN A 215 7.32 14.01 -10.64
CA GLN A 215 6.77 14.14 -11.99
C GLN A 215 6.51 15.61 -12.34
N PHE A 216 6.09 16.44 -11.37
CA PHE A 216 5.93 17.88 -11.54
C PHE A 216 7.27 18.52 -11.89
N MET A 217 8.32 18.23 -11.11
CA MET A 217 9.65 18.78 -11.34
C MET A 217 10.21 18.42 -12.73
N ILE A 218 9.97 17.19 -13.22
CA ILE A 218 10.42 16.76 -14.55
C ILE A 218 9.66 17.47 -15.65
N GLU A 219 8.33 17.43 -15.61
CA GLU A 219 7.50 18.04 -16.65
C GLU A 219 7.69 19.56 -16.69
N ASN A 220 7.85 20.19 -15.52
CA ASN A 220 8.17 21.60 -15.39
C ASN A 220 9.56 21.90 -15.96
N SER A 221 10.58 21.07 -15.66
CA SER A 221 11.92 21.22 -16.24
C SER A 221 11.91 21.05 -17.76
N ASN A 222 11.14 20.10 -18.30
CA ASN A 222 10.93 19.94 -19.74
C ASN A 222 10.31 21.20 -20.36
N ALA A 223 9.30 21.78 -19.71
CA ALA A 223 8.65 23.00 -20.16
C ALA A 223 9.59 24.23 -20.11
N VAL A 224 10.44 24.34 -19.08
CA VAL A 224 11.47 25.37 -18.99
C VAL A 224 12.48 25.24 -20.12
N ILE A 225 13.02 24.04 -20.38
CA ILE A 225 13.98 23.83 -21.48
C ILE A 225 13.35 24.16 -22.82
N ALA A 226 12.10 23.72 -23.06
CA ALA A 226 11.39 24.01 -24.30
C ALA A 226 11.14 25.51 -24.49
N THR A 227 10.91 26.26 -23.40
CA THR A 227 10.73 27.71 -23.43
C THR A 227 12.07 28.42 -23.62
N ALA A 228 13.13 27.98 -22.93
CA ALA A 228 14.48 28.52 -23.04
C ALA A 228 15.09 28.30 -24.43
N GLY A 229 14.82 27.17 -25.08
CA GLY A 229 15.28 26.88 -26.45
C GLY A 229 14.69 27.78 -27.54
N LYS A 230 13.68 28.61 -27.22
CA LYS A 230 13.13 29.63 -28.13
C LYS A 230 13.92 30.95 -28.09
N TYR A 231 14.84 31.10 -27.14
CA TYR A 231 15.72 32.26 -27.03
C TYR A 231 17.07 31.98 -27.73
N PRO A 232 17.72 33.01 -28.32
CA PRO A 232 19.02 32.84 -28.94
C PRO A 232 20.07 32.33 -27.92
N VAL A 233 21.01 31.51 -28.40
CA VAL A 233 21.98 30.65 -27.65
C VAL A 233 22.95 31.41 -26.72
N VAL A 234 22.75 32.70 -26.51
CA VAL A 234 23.66 33.56 -25.74
C VAL A 234 23.73 33.15 -24.26
N ASN A 235 22.71 32.47 -23.73
CA ASN A 235 22.73 31.85 -22.40
C ASN A 235 22.14 30.42 -22.42
N PRO A 236 22.97 29.36 -22.44
CA PRO A 236 22.47 27.99 -22.37
C PRO A 236 21.78 27.70 -21.03
N ALA A 237 20.77 26.83 -21.06
CA ALA A 237 20.09 26.39 -19.84
C ALA A 237 21.09 25.70 -18.87
N PRO A 238 20.97 25.90 -17.54
CA PRO A 238 21.86 25.27 -16.57
C PRO A 238 21.86 23.74 -16.70
N GLN A 239 23.05 23.13 -16.67
CA GLN A 239 23.23 21.67 -16.86
C GLN A 239 22.42 20.83 -15.84
N SER A 240 22.25 21.32 -14.61
CA SER A 240 21.42 20.67 -13.58
C SER A 240 19.97 20.48 -14.04
N LEU A 241 19.41 21.44 -14.77
CA LEU A 241 18.05 21.42 -15.28
C LEU A 241 17.94 20.47 -16.47
N SER A 242 18.95 20.42 -17.35
CA SER A 242 19.05 19.44 -18.43
C SER A 242 19.27 18.00 -17.94
N MET A 243 19.90 17.80 -16.79
CA MET A 243 20.08 16.46 -16.20
C MET A 243 18.79 15.90 -15.60
N GLN A 244 17.87 16.76 -15.14
CA GLN A 244 16.57 16.35 -14.63
C GLN A 244 15.65 15.81 -15.73
N THR A 245 15.86 16.22 -16.98
CA THR A 245 15.03 15.79 -18.14
C THR A 245 15.56 14.54 -18.84
N VAL A 246 16.87 14.30 -18.84
CA VAL A 246 17.52 13.19 -19.59
C VAL A 246 17.57 11.87 -18.80
N ASN A 247 17.63 11.90 -17.47
CA ASN A 247 17.90 10.69 -16.69
C ASN A 247 16.70 9.75 -16.48
N TYR A 248 15.45 10.16 -16.72
CA TYR A 248 14.28 9.32 -16.40
C TYR A 248 13.70 8.50 -17.57
N GLN A 249 14.09 8.78 -18.83
CA GLN A 249 13.66 7.97 -19.98
C GLN A 249 14.18 6.52 -19.91
N LYS A 250 15.26 6.27 -19.14
CA LYS A 250 15.80 4.93 -18.88
C LYS A 250 15.05 4.17 -17.77
N ASP A 251 14.43 4.86 -16.82
CA ASP A 251 13.79 4.21 -15.66
C ASP A 251 12.31 3.86 -15.92
N ILE A 252 11.63 4.56 -16.84
CA ILE A 252 10.25 4.23 -17.28
C ILE A 252 10.20 2.88 -18.04
N VAL A 253 11.29 2.48 -18.70
CA VAL A 253 11.39 1.18 -19.40
C VAL A 253 11.50 0.02 -18.41
N TYR A 254 11.99 0.26 -17.19
CA TYR A 254 12.11 -0.79 -16.17
C TYR A 254 10.81 -1.09 -15.42
N ILE A 255 9.93 -0.10 -15.22
CA ILE A 255 8.65 -0.31 -14.51
C ILE A 255 7.55 -0.84 -15.46
N SER A 256 7.66 -0.60 -16.77
CA SER A 256 6.72 -1.13 -17.76
C SER A 256 6.99 -2.59 -18.16
N ARG A 257 8.20 -3.12 -17.94
CA ARG A 257 8.52 -4.54 -18.17
C ARG A 257 8.13 -5.46 -17.02
N SER A 258 8.02 -4.96 -15.79
CA SER A 258 7.59 -5.79 -14.64
C SER A 258 6.08 -6.06 -14.57
N LYS A 259 5.28 -5.52 -15.51
CA LYS A 259 3.85 -5.81 -15.64
C LYS A 259 3.54 -6.94 -16.64
N ASN A 260 4.54 -7.46 -17.37
CA ASN A 260 4.36 -8.53 -18.36
C ASN A 260 5.06 -9.85 -17.99
N GLU A 261 5.66 -9.93 -16.81
CA GLU A 261 6.22 -11.16 -16.26
C GLU A 261 5.69 -11.38 -14.83
N LEU A 262 4.39 -11.65 -14.71
CA LEU A 262 3.74 -12.32 -13.56
C LEU A 262 2.39 -12.89 -14.02
#